data_AF-A0A7K3RXT7-F1
#
_entry.id   AF-A0A7K3RXT7-F1
#
_cell.length_a   1.000
_cell.length_b   1.000
_cell.length_c   1.000
_cell.angle_alpha   90.00
_cell.angle_beta   90.00
_cell.angle_gamma   90.00
#
_symmetry.space_group_name_H-M   'P 1'
#
loop_
_entity.id
_entity.type
_entity.pdbx_description
1 polymer ?
#
loop_
_entity_poly.entity_id
_entity_poly.type
_entity_poly.pdbx_seq_one_letter_code
_entity_poly.pdbx_strand_id
1 'polypeptide(L)'
;LPRLRRQLASYLARGRGARVEPDHLVVCAGTLDGVLRLCRTLRAAGHTRVAIEDPGWTQLRLTVAAAGLTPVPVAVDEQGLRVDLLRRAADVRAVIVAPAHQFPTGVVLAPARRAELAAWAREVDGLIMEDDYDAEFRYDRHPVGALQGMAPDHVALLGSL
;
A
#
# COMPACT_ATOMS: atom_id res chain seq x y z
N LEU A 1 -11.22 19.22 9.65
CA LEU A 1 -12.07 18.88 8.48
C LEU A 1 -12.98 17.66 8.75
N PRO A 2 -13.91 17.68 9.72
CA PRO A 2 -14.66 16.48 10.10
C PRO A 2 -15.65 16.00 9.02
N ARG A 3 -16.28 16.94 8.31
CA ARG A 3 -17.24 16.63 7.23
C ARG A 3 -16.55 15.89 6.07
N LEU A 4 -15.38 16.35 5.64
CA LEU A 4 -14.61 15.71 4.57
C LEU A 4 -14.24 14.26 4.92
N ARG A 5 -13.67 14.05 6.11
CA ARG A 5 -13.29 12.71 6.59
C ARG A 5 -14.47 11.73 6.61
N ARG A 6 -15.64 12.17 7.08
CA ARG A 6 -16.85 11.33 7.06
C ARG A 6 -17.29 10.95 5.64
N GLN A 7 -17.23 11.89 4.70
CA GLN A 7 -17.58 11.61 3.30
C GLN A 7 -16.59 10.64 2.67
N LEU A 8 -15.28 10.84 2.87
CA LEU A 8 -14.24 9.95 2.36
C LEU A 8 -14.33 8.53 2.96
N ALA A 9 -14.53 8.41 4.27
CA ALA A 9 -14.70 7.10 4.93
C ALA A 9 -15.89 6.34 4.32
N SER A 10 -17.03 7.01 4.18
CA SER A 10 -18.24 6.44 3.58
C SER A 10 -18.04 6.05 2.10
N TYR A 11 -17.26 6.86 1.36
CA TYR A 11 -16.90 6.58 -0.02
C TYR A 11 -16.02 5.33 -0.15
N LEU A 12 -14.90 5.29 0.58
CA LEU A 12 -13.95 4.17 0.56
C LEU A 12 -14.59 2.86 1.03
N ALA A 13 -15.48 2.91 2.02
CA ALA A 13 -16.22 1.73 2.47
C ALA A 13 -17.12 1.16 1.37
N ARG A 14 -17.85 2.01 0.63
CA ARG A 14 -18.74 1.56 -0.45
C ARG A 14 -17.99 1.13 -1.71
N GLY A 15 -17.02 1.93 -2.16
CA GLY A 15 -16.32 1.71 -3.41
C GLY A 15 -15.26 0.63 -3.31
N ARG A 16 -14.53 0.57 -2.18
CA ARG A 16 -13.33 -0.26 -2.03
C ARG A 16 -13.46 -1.34 -0.97
N GLY A 17 -14.58 -1.43 -0.25
CA GLY A 17 -14.77 -2.38 0.84
C GLY A 17 -13.83 -2.13 2.02
N ALA A 18 -13.28 -0.92 2.13
CA ALA A 18 -12.33 -0.56 3.16
C ALA A 18 -13.03 -0.36 4.52
N ARG A 19 -12.42 -0.83 5.60
CA ARG A 19 -12.83 -0.59 6.98
C ARG A 19 -12.14 0.66 7.50
N VAL A 20 -12.75 1.81 7.26
CA VAL A 20 -12.15 3.11 7.57
C VAL A 20 -13.08 3.92 8.45
N GLU A 21 -12.60 4.26 9.65
CA GLU A 21 -13.26 5.23 10.52
C GLU A 21 -12.77 6.65 10.18
N PRO A 22 -13.65 7.68 10.24
CA PRO A 22 -13.27 9.05 9.91
C PRO A 22 -12.07 9.58 10.69
N ASP A 23 -11.87 9.12 11.92
CA ASP A 23 -10.77 9.57 12.79
C ASP A 23 -9.42 8.97 12.40
N HIS A 24 -9.40 7.88 11.63
CA HIS A 24 -8.20 7.25 11.10
C HIS A 24 -7.76 7.86 9.75
N LEU A 25 -8.51 8.83 9.21
CA LEU A 25 -8.19 9.46 7.94
C LEU A 25 -7.28 10.68 8.10
N VAL A 26 -6.15 10.66 7.39
CA VAL A 26 -5.24 11.80 7.25
C VAL A 26 -5.36 12.34 5.82
N VAL A 27 -5.60 13.65 5.71
CA VAL A 27 -5.61 14.33 4.40
C VAL A 27 -4.17 14.78 4.12
N CYS A 28 -3.63 14.29 3.01
CA CYS A 28 -2.26 14.54 2.58
C CYS A 28 -2.22 15.42 1.33
N ALA A 29 -1.07 16.02 1.06
CA ALA A 29 -0.80 16.74 -0.20
C ALA A 29 -0.44 15.76 -1.34
N GLY A 30 -1.28 14.74 -1.55
CA GLY A 30 -1.06 13.64 -2.50
C GLY A 30 -0.37 12.40 -1.89
N THR A 31 -0.29 11.33 -2.69
CA THR A 31 0.23 10.01 -2.28
C THR A 31 1.65 10.08 -1.74
N LEU A 32 2.55 10.81 -2.39
CA LEU A 32 3.95 10.91 -1.96
C LEU A 32 4.11 11.60 -0.59
N ASP A 33 3.26 12.59 -0.26
CA ASP A 33 3.24 13.20 1.08
C ASP A 33 2.77 12.18 2.14
N GLY A 34 1.75 11.37 1.82
CA GLY A 34 1.31 10.27 2.67
C GLY A 34 2.40 9.23 2.93
N VAL A 35 3.04 8.74 1.85
CA VAL A 35 4.16 7.79 1.93
C VAL A 35 5.31 8.36 2.75
N LEU A 36 5.69 9.63 2.51
CA LEU A 36 6.77 10.28 3.26
C LEU A 36 6.48 10.34 4.76
N ARG A 37 5.24 10.67 5.16
CA ARG A 37 4.82 10.71 6.57
C ARG A 37 4.86 9.33 7.23
N LEU A 38 4.35 8.31 6.54
CA LEU A 38 4.40 6.93 7.02
C LEU A 38 5.84 6.44 7.16
N CYS A 39 6.68 6.69 6.17
CA CYS A 39 8.10 6.36 6.21
C CYS A 39 8.84 7.08 7.37
N ARG A 40 8.56 8.36 7.61
CA ARG A 40 9.13 9.07 8.78
C ARG A 40 8.69 8.45 10.11
N THR A 41 7.44 8.00 10.20
CA THR A 41 6.90 7.31 11.38
C THR A 41 7.58 5.96 11.58
N LEU A 42 7.72 5.16 10.52
CA LEU A 42 8.46 3.90 10.53
C LEU A 42 9.93 4.11 10.96
N ARG A 43 10.60 5.12 10.43
CA ARG A 43 11.98 5.45 10.84
C ARG A 43 12.07 5.82 12.32
N ALA A 44 11.14 6.63 12.82
CA ALA A 44 11.08 6.99 14.24
C ALA A 44 10.83 5.76 15.14
N ALA A 45 10.11 4.75 14.63
CA ALA A 45 9.90 3.47 15.28
C ALA A 45 11.08 2.49 15.12
N GLY A 46 12.19 2.91 14.51
CA GLY A 46 13.42 2.11 14.39
C GLY A 46 13.52 1.25 13.14
N HIS A 47 12.57 1.34 12.21
CA HIS A 47 12.71 0.68 10.92
C HIS A 47 13.82 1.34 10.09
N THR A 48 14.53 0.53 9.32
CA THR A 48 15.63 1.00 8.44
C THR A 48 15.34 0.73 6.97
N ARG A 49 14.33 -0.10 6.64
CA ARG A 49 14.08 -0.61 5.30
C ARG A 49 12.58 -0.63 4.97
N VAL A 50 12.26 -0.37 3.71
CA VAL A 50 10.89 -0.49 3.16
C VAL A 50 10.99 -1.18 1.80
N ALA A 51 10.22 -2.26 1.61
CA ALA A 51 10.13 -2.91 0.32
C ALA A 51 9.28 -2.11 -0.66
N ILE A 52 9.66 -2.18 -1.93
CA ILE A 52 8.96 -1.55 -3.05
C ILE A 52 8.92 -2.52 -4.24
N GLU A 53 7.90 -2.43 -5.06
CA GLU A 53 7.82 -3.16 -6.32
C GLU A 53 8.96 -2.78 -7.29
N ASP A 54 9.46 -3.77 -8.02
CA ASP A 54 10.45 -3.62 -9.08
C ASP A 54 10.10 -4.51 -10.29
N PRO A 55 9.82 -3.95 -11.49
CA PRO A 55 9.76 -2.52 -11.78
C PRO A 55 8.61 -1.84 -11.03
N GLY A 56 8.79 -0.57 -10.66
CA GLY A 56 7.81 0.20 -9.89
C GLY A 56 7.90 1.70 -10.17
N TRP A 57 7.03 2.49 -9.53
CA TRP A 57 7.07 3.94 -9.66
C TRP A 57 8.31 4.53 -8.98
N THR A 58 9.27 5.03 -9.76
CA THR A 58 10.58 5.53 -9.29
C THR A 58 10.47 6.55 -8.15
N GLN A 59 9.41 7.36 -8.13
CA GLN A 59 9.19 8.39 -7.11
C GLN A 59 9.01 7.77 -5.72
N LEU A 60 8.38 6.60 -5.59
CA LEU A 60 8.23 5.90 -4.31
C LEU A 60 9.61 5.53 -3.73
N ARG A 61 10.51 5.01 -4.57
CA ARG A 61 11.90 4.72 -4.18
C ARG A 61 12.62 5.97 -3.66
N LEU A 62 12.48 7.08 -4.37
CA LEU A 62 13.09 8.36 -3.98
C LEU A 62 12.49 8.90 -2.67
N THR A 63 11.18 8.77 -2.47
CA THR A 63 10.49 9.20 -1.25
C THR A 63 10.92 8.38 -0.03
N VAL A 64 11.05 7.05 -0.16
CA VAL A 64 11.59 6.18 0.89
C VAL A 64 13.01 6.60 1.27
N ALA A 65 13.88 6.81 0.27
CA ALA A 65 15.24 7.26 0.50
C ALA A 65 15.30 8.65 1.16
N ALA A 66 14.46 9.59 0.74
CA ALA A 66 14.35 10.93 1.32
C ALA A 66 13.84 10.92 2.77
N ALA A 67 13.11 9.87 3.18
CA ALA A 67 12.72 9.65 4.57
C ALA A 67 13.87 9.09 5.43
N GLY A 68 15.01 8.74 4.84
CA GLY A 68 16.16 8.14 5.53
C GLY A 68 16.05 6.62 5.72
N LEU A 69 15.23 5.95 4.90
CA LEU A 69 15.08 4.49 4.87
C LEU A 69 15.72 3.92 3.60
N THR A 70 16.15 2.66 3.64
CA THR A 70 16.66 1.95 2.47
C THR A 70 15.49 1.32 1.70
N PRO A 71 15.22 1.73 0.44
CA PRO A 71 14.26 1.04 -0.40
C PRO A 71 14.82 -0.33 -0.81
N VAL A 72 14.01 -1.37 -0.65
CA VAL A 72 14.36 -2.76 -1.01
C VAL A 72 13.51 -3.18 -2.21
N PRO A 73 14.10 -3.34 -3.41
CA PRO A 73 13.34 -3.77 -4.58
C PRO A 73 12.87 -5.21 -4.41
N VAL A 74 11.63 -5.49 -4.78
CA VAL A 74 11.01 -6.81 -4.81
C VAL A 74 10.37 -7.02 -6.16
N ALA A 75 10.77 -8.10 -6.84
CA ALA A 75 10.32 -8.37 -8.20
C ALA A 75 8.81 -8.52 -8.30
N VAL A 76 8.27 -8.09 -9.44
CA VAL A 76 6.87 -8.27 -9.85
C VAL A 76 6.83 -9.29 -11.00
N ASP A 77 5.93 -10.27 -10.93
CA ASP A 77 5.64 -11.22 -12.00
C ASP A 77 4.21 -11.04 -12.54
N GLU A 78 3.74 -11.97 -13.37
CA GLU A 78 2.40 -11.96 -13.96
C GLU A 78 1.26 -12.10 -12.93
N GLN A 79 1.60 -12.32 -11.66
CA GLN A 79 0.66 -12.36 -10.54
C GLN A 79 0.84 -11.19 -9.56
N GLY A 80 1.72 -10.24 -9.86
CA GLY A 80 2.04 -9.08 -9.04
C GLY A 80 3.31 -9.26 -8.20
N LEU A 81 3.38 -8.51 -7.10
CA LEU A 81 4.50 -8.55 -6.16
C LEU A 81 4.81 -9.99 -5.69
N ARG A 82 6.08 -10.40 -5.79
CA ARG A 82 6.59 -11.68 -5.29
C ARG A 82 6.69 -11.71 -3.77
N VAL A 83 5.60 -12.09 -3.10
CA VAL A 83 5.55 -12.17 -1.62
C VAL A 83 6.57 -13.17 -1.06
N ASP A 84 6.93 -14.20 -1.82
CA ASP A 84 7.98 -15.16 -1.45
C ASP A 84 9.37 -14.53 -1.41
N LEU A 85 9.65 -13.55 -2.28
CA LEU A 85 10.89 -12.78 -2.25
C LEU A 85 10.85 -11.74 -1.13
N LEU A 86 9.69 -11.10 -0.90
CA LEU A 86 9.49 -10.19 0.23
C LEU A 86 9.78 -10.88 1.57
N ARG A 87 9.27 -12.10 1.78
CA ARG A 87 9.52 -12.89 3.01
C ARG A 87 11.00 -13.17 3.27
N ARG A 88 11.82 -13.22 2.22
CA ARG A 88 13.26 -13.49 2.31
C ARG A 88 14.08 -12.22 2.52
N ALA A 89 13.48 -11.04 2.37
CA ALA A 89 14.16 -9.77 2.56
C ALA A 89 14.42 -9.54 4.06
N ALA A 90 15.70 -9.57 4.44
CA ALA A 90 16.10 -9.35 5.82
C ALA A 90 15.70 -7.95 6.32
N ASP A 91 15.17 -7.90 7.55
CA ASP A 91 14.80 -6.68 8.28
C ASP A 91 13.77 -5.79 7.56
N VAL A 92 12.91 -6.39 6.73
CA VAL A 92 11.80 -5.69 6.09
C VAL A 92 10.49 -6.01 6.80
N ARG A 93 9.83 -4.97 7.32
CA ARG A 93 8.49 -5.06 7.94
C ARG A 93 7.49 -4.06 7.34
N ALA A 94 7.86 -3.40 6.24
CA ALA A 94 6.97 -2.49 5.54
C ALA A 94 7.15 -2.62 4.03
N VAL A 95 6.06 -2.53 3.28
CA VAL A 95 6.06 -2.63 1.82
C VAL A 95 5.09 -1.62 1.19
N ILE A 96 5.47 -1.03 0.06
CA ILE A 96 4.56 -0.25 -0.79
C ILE A 96 4.19 -1.10 -2.01
N VAL A 97 2.89 -1.22 -2.28
CA VAL A 97 2.34 -2.11 -3.33
C VAL A 97 1.15 -1.44 -4.01
N ALA A 98 0.98 -1.64 -5.32
CA ALA A 98 -0.16 -1.16 -6.08
C ALA A 98 -1.03 -2.36 -6.52
N PRO A 99 -1.84 -2.95 -5.61
CA PRO A 99 -2.35 -4.31 -5.78
C PRO A 99 -3.49 -4.41 -6.79
N ALA A 100 -4.15 -3.30 -7.09
CA ALA A 100 -5.31 -3.27 -7.96
C ALA A 100 -4.93 -2.94 -9.43
N HIS A 101 -3.83 -2.21 -9.63
CA HIS A 101 -3.25 -1.90 -10.92
C HIS A 101 -1.76 -1.54 -10.73
N GLN A 102 -0.87 -2.49 -11.00
CA GLN A 102 0.55 -2.29 -10.78
C GLN A 102 1.14 -1.35 -11.84
N PHE A 103 1.95 -0.37 -11.44
CA PHE A 103 2.66 0.48 -12.38
C PHE A 103 4.15 0.05 -12.51
N PRO A 104 4.69 -0.20 -13.72
CA PRO A 104 4.09 0.08 -15.03
C PRO A 104 3.44 -1.12 -15.73
N THR A 105 3.46 -2.31 -15.14
CA THR A 105 3.12 -3.55 -15.87
C THR A 105 1.62 -3.74 -16.11
N GLY A 106 0.79 -3.04 -15.35
CA GLY A 106 -0.66 -3.18 -15.36
C GLY A 106 -1.19 -4.42 -14.63
N VAL A 107 -0.30 -5.26 -14.06
CA VAL A 107 -0.71 -6.51 -13.43
C VAL A 107 -1.57 -6.25 -12.20
N VAL A 108 -2.59 -7.09 -11.98
CA VAL A 108 -3.37 -7.08 -10.75
C VAL A 108 -2.77 -8.10 -9.79
N LEU A 109 -2.54 -7.73 -8.54
CA LEU A 109 -2.07 -8.66 -7.52
C LEU A 109 -3.10 -9.79 -7.35
N ALA A 110 -2.68 -11.02 -7.66
CA ALA A 110 -3.54 -12.18 -7.70
C ALA A 110 -4.17 -12.46 -6.32
N PRO A 111 -5.39 -13.07 -6.24
CA PRO A 111 -6.05 -13.33 -4.96
C PRO A 111 -5.20 -14.11 -3.95
N ALA A 112 -4.43 -15.10 -4.42
CA ALA A 112 -3.49 -15.86 -3.58
C ALA A 112 -2.38 -14.95 -3.02
N ARG A 113 -1.79 -14.08 -3.85
CA ARG A 113 -0.77 -13.11 -3.43
C ARG A 113 -1.31 -12.08 -2.44
N ARG A 114 -2.57 -11.66 -2.60
CA ARG A 114 -3.26 -10.79 -1.64
C ARG A 114 -3.37 -11.45 -0.25
N ALA A 115 -3.77 -12.71 -0.22
CA ALA A 115 -3.84 -13.48 1.02
C ALA A 115 -2.45 -13.71 1.64
N GLU A 116 -1.45 -14.07 0.82
CA GLU A 116 -0.06 -14.25 1.25
C GLU A 116 0.53 -12.97 1.84
N LEU A 117 0.27 -11.82 1.22
CA LEU A 117 0.77 -10.51 1.66
C LEU A 117 0.12 -10.08 2.98
N ALA A 118 -1.19 -10.28 3.11
CA ALA A 118 -1.90 -10.05 4.36
C ALA A 118 -1.41 -10.98 5.49
N ALA A 119 -1.05 -12.23 5.18
CA ALA A 119 -0.44 -13.14 6.13
C ALA A 119 0.98 -12.68 6.53
N TRP A 120 1.81 -12.31 5.55
CA TRP A 120 3.15 -11.76 5.79
C TRP A 120 3.11 -10.55 6.74
N ALA A 121 2.19 -9.60 6.51
CA ALA A 121 2.09 -8.42 7.36
C ALA A 121 1.73 -8.76 8.81
N ARG A 122 0.90 -9.78 9.05
CA ARG A 122 0.62 -10.28 10.40
C ARG A 122 1.82 -11.00 11.01
N GLU A 123 2.49 -11.86 10.22
CA GLU A 123 3.65 -12.65 10.65
C GLU A 123 4.80 -11.78 11.17
N VAL A 124 5.05 -10.65 10.50
CA VAL A 124 6.17 -9.76 10.84
C VAL A 124 5.76 -8.55 11.69
N ASP A 125 4.48 -8.47 12.07
CA ASP A 125 3.86 -7.27 12.66
C ASP A 125 4.21 -6.01 11.84
N GLY A 126 3.90 -6.07 10.56
CA GLY A 126 4.33 -5.14 9.53
C GLY A 126 3.20 -4.29 8.95
N LEU A 127 3.60 -3.38 8.06
CA LEU A 127 2.72 -2.43 7.39
C LEU A 127 2.75 -2.59 5.87
N ILE A 128 1.57 -2.71 5.28
CA ILE A 128 1.35 -2.60 3.84
C ILE A 128 0.87 -1.18 3.55
N MET A 129 1.61 -0.43 2.74
CA MET A 129 1.16 0.82 2.14
C MET A 129 0.54 0.49 0.78
N GLU A 130 -0.78 0.45 0.73
CA GLU A 130 -1.55 0.13 -0.47
C GLU A 130 -1.74 1.41 -1.29
N ASP A 131 -1.03 1.54 -2.42
CA ASP A 131 -1.21 2.62 -3.38
C ASP A 131 -2.39 2.30 -4.30
N ASP A 132 -3.46 3.06 -4.14
CA ASP A 132 -4.76 2.83 -4.77
C ASP A 132 -5.13 3.98 -5.70
N TYR A 133 -4.21 4.31 -6.61
CA TYR A 133 -4.24 5.54 -7.39
C TYR A 133 -5.31 5.58 -8.49
N ASP A 134 -5.74 4.44 -9.05
CA ASP A 134 -6.68 4.42 -10.19
C ASP A 134 -7.68 3.25 -10.22
N ALA A 135 -7.80 2.46 -9.15
CA ALA A 135 -8.53 1.19 -9.27
C ALA A 135 -10.06 1.30 -9.33
N GLU A 136 -10.58 2.53 -9.36
CA GLU A 136 -11.97 2.83 -9.71
C GLU A 136 -12.16 2.91 -11.25
N PHE A 137 -11.09 3.06 -12.02
CA PHE A 137 -11.10 3.17 -13.48
C PHE A 137 -10.88 1.80 -14.15
N ARG A 138 -11.83 0.86 -13.96
CA ARG A 138 -11.85 -0.41 -14.69
C ARG A 138 -13.02 -0.42 -15.68
N TYR A 139 -12.70 -0.60 -16.97
CA TYR A 139 -13.69 -0.57 -18.06
C TYR A 139 -14.44 -1.89 -18.25
N ASP A 140 -13.90 -3.01 -17.75
CA ASP A 140 -14.37 -4.35 -18.11
C ASP A 140 -14.88 -5.20 -16.92
N ARG A 141 -14.64 -4.80 -15.65
CA ARG A 141 -14.97 -5.58 -14.45
C ARG A 141 -15.27 -4.73 -13.22
N HIS A 142 -15.95 -5.32 -12.25
CA HIS A 142 -16.16 -4.70 -10.93
C HIS A 142 -14.81 -4.36 -10.26
N PRO A 143 -14.73 -3.22 -9.54
CA PRO A 143 -13.52 -2.84 -8.83
C PRO A 143 -13.04 -3.95 -7.88
N VAL A 144 -11.74 -4.20 -7.85
CA VAL A 144 -11.16 -5.14 -6.89
C VAL A 144 -11.12 -4.46 -5.53
N GLY A 145 -11.65 -5.12 -4.51
CA GLY A 145 -11.62 -4.60 -3.13
C GLY A 145 -10.19 -4.29 -2.67
N ALA A 146 -10.06 -3.25 -1.83
CA ALA A 146 -8.78 -2.89 -1.24
C ALA A 146 -8.25 -4.02 -0.34
N LEU A 147 -6.93 -4.22 -0.32
CA LEU A 147 -6.26 -5.07 0.66
C LEU A 147 -6.57 -4.64 2.09
N GLN A 148 -6.84 -3.34 2.30
CA GLN A 148 -7.22 -2.81 3.61
C GLN A 148 -8.43 -3.53 4.22
N GLY A 149 -9.40 -3.99 3.43
CA GLY A 149 -10.52 -4.78 3.94
C GLY A 149 -10.12 -6.16 4.49
N MET A 150 -8.98 -6.72 4.05
CA MET A 150 -8.49 -8.04 4.45
C MET A 150 -7.61 -8.02 5.70
N ALA A 151 -6.88 -6.93 5.94
CA ALA A 151 -5.96 -6.76 7.07
C ALA A 151 -5.97 -5.31 7.56
N PRO A 152 -7.09 -4.82 8.12
CA PRO A 152 -7.30 -3.40 8.40
C PRO A 152 -6.27 -2.78 9.36
N ASP A 153 -5.74 -3.58 10.29
CA ASP A 153 -4.74 -3.13 11.27
C ASP A 153 -3.30 -3.11 10.71
N HIS A 154 -3.08 -3.69 9.52
CA HIS A 154 -1.78 -3.82 8.89
C HIS A 154 -1.68 -3.15 7.53
N VAL A 155 -2.74 -2.44 7.09
CA VAL A 155 -2.78 -1.81 5.76
C VAL A 155 -3.14 -0.33 5.90
N ALA A 156 -2.22 0.53 5.46
CA ALA A 156 -2.49 1.94 5.21
C ALA A 156 -2.89 2.11 3.74
N LEU A 157 -4.18 2.39 3.51
CA LEU A 157 -4.72 2.70 2.19
C LEU A 157 -4.35 4.13 1.78
N LEU A 158 -3.70 4.28 0.63
CA LEU A 158 -3.31 5.56 0.04
C LEU A 158 -4.17 5.81 -1.20
N GLY A 159 -5.13 6.71 -1.08
CA GLY A 159 -5.95 7.18 -2.20
C GLY A 159 -5.59 8.61 -2.62
N SER A 160 -5.78 8.91 -3.90
CA SER A 160 -5.70 10.26 -4.47
C SER A 160 -7.00 10.63 -5.19
N LEU A 161 -7.31 11.93 -5.26
CA LEU A 161 -8.44 12.51 -5.98
C LEU A 161 -7.97 13.25 -7.23
#